data_AF-A0A7N2LW56-F1
#
_entry.id   AF-A0A7N2LW56-F1
#
_cell.length_a   1.000
_cell.length_b   1.000
_cell.length_c   1.000
_cell.angle_alpha   90.00
_cell.angle_beta   90.00
_cell.angle_gamma   90.00
#
_symmetry.space_group_name_H-M   'P 1'
#
loop_
_entity.id
_entity.type
_entity.pdbx_description
1 polymer ?
#
loop_
_entity_poly.entity_id
_entity_poly.type
_entity_poly.pdbx_seq_one_letter_code
_entity_poly.pdbx_strand_id
1 'polypeptide(L)'
;MSGEIKKAAATTNATNVASAKRMKEFKQFDIVSDYSDHYFASLNLGFFGKKKDCFTNANSGVLKKIMQEWKILKNSLPETIYVRAYEERMDLLRAVIVGAAGTPYDDGLFFFDFAFPPDYPNSPPKAYYHSHGYHLNPNLYGDGKVCLSLLNTWNGEKEARWNPCKSTILQVLVSLQGLVLNEKPYYNEPGRRHSQNKKLSKRYNSMMFLLSCRTMLALLRKPPRSFEGFVHEHFCTRANFILQAFKANTVCSAAFGHHQDNVSHFFFEGSVKLHQKTKLYLELENAFTKNTASVTKLAFTDDTKNEALVLHTSNNEGLYQSKQIWGLIGLVLSIVCLPLLFSVFLELVG
;
A
#
# COMPACT_ATOMS: atom_id res chain seq x y z
N MET A 1 9.36 1.80 41.66
CA MET A 1 10.09 1.80 40.38
C MET A 1 10.07 0.46 39.63
N SER A 2 10.37 -0.70 40.25
CA SER A 2 10.42 -2.00 39.53
C SER A 2 9.05 -2.49 38.99
N GLY A 3 7.95 -2.22 39.70
CA GLY A 3 6.61 -2.69 39.31
C GLY A 3 5.97 -1.94 38.13
N GLU A 4 6.20 -0.63 38.03
CA GLU A 4 5.65 0.20 36.96
C GLU A 4 6.32 -0.07 35.61
N ILE A 5 7.63 -0.34 35.61
CA ILE A 5 8.38 -0.68 34.40
C ILE A 5 7.91 -2.03 33.83
N LYS A 6 7.65 -3.02 34.68
CA LYS A 6 7.13 -4.33 34.26
C LYS A 6 5.71 -4.22 33.69
N LYS A 7 4.86 -3.36 34.26
CA LYS A 7 3.48 -3.13 33.80
C LYS A 7 3.47 -2.41 32.45
N ALA A 8 4.31 -1.40 32.26
CA ALA A 8 4.47 -0.71 30.98
C ALA A 8 4.97 -1.66 29.87
N ALA A 9 5.99 -2.49 30.15
CA ALA A 9 6.53 -3.45 29.19
C ALA A 9 5.50 -4.54 28.81
N ALA A 10 4.69 -5.01 29.76
CA ALA A 10 3.63 -5.99 29.49
C ALA A 10 2.52 -5.39 28.60
N THR A 11 2.10 -4.15 28.87
CA THR A 11 1.12 -3.43 28.03
C THR A 11 1.66 -3.20 26.63
N THR A 12 2.93 -2.78 26.48
CA THR A 12 3.56 -2.60 25.16
C THR A 12 3.66 -3.91 24.38
N ASN A 13 3.98 -5.03 25.04
CA ASN A 13 4.03 -6.34 24.39
C ASN A 13 2.64 -6.83 23.95
N ALA A 14 1.60 -6.64 24.77
CA ALA A 14 0.23 -7.01 24.41
C ALA A 14 -0.31 -6.17 23.24
N THR A 15 -0.05 -4.85 23.22
CA THR A 15 -0.43 -3.99 22.09
C THR A 15 0.29 -4.35 20.80
N ASN A 16 1.57 -4.72 20.87
CA ASN A 16 2.36 -5.15 19.72
C ASN A 16 1.90 -6.49 19.15
N VAL A 17 1.44 -7.41 20.00
CA VAL A 17 0.88 -8.71 19.56
C VAL A 17 -0.50 -8.52 18.91
N ALA A 18 -1.33 -7.63 19.46
CA ALA A 18 -2.65 -7.32 18.88
C ALA A 18 -2.55 -6.54 17.54
N SER A 19 -1.60 -5.61 17.40
CA SER A 19 -1.32 -4.96 16.11
C SER A 19 -0.67 -5.92 15.10
N ALA A 20 0.25 -6.79 15.52
CA ALA A 20 0.79 -7.82 14.64
C ALA A 20 -0.29 -8.82 14.16
N LYS A 21 -1.33 -9.08 14.97
CA LYS A 21 -2.48 -9.91 14.60
C LYS A 21 -3.43 -9.22 13.61
N ARG A 22 -3.67 -7.91 13.77
CA ARG A 22 -4.51 -7.12 12.84
C ARG A 22 -3.83 -6.84 11.50
N MET A 23 -2.51 -6.62 11.50
CA MET A 23 -1.74 -6.52 10.27
C MET A 23 -1.72 -7.84 9.48
N LYS A 24 -1.90 -8.99 10.16
CA LYS A 24 -2.13 -10.30 9.52
C LYS A 24 -3.50 -10.45 8.87
N GLU A 25 -4.49 -9.62 9.22
CA GLU A 25 -5.83 -9.64 8.60
C GLU A 25 -5.91 -8.73 7.35
N PHE A 26 -5.05 -7.70 7.26
CA PHE A 26 -5.03 -6.84 6.09
C PHE A 26 -4.40 -7.57 4.88
N LYS A 27 -5.26 -8.04 3.97
CA LYS A 27 -4.82 -8.78 2.78
C LYS A 27 -3.94 -7.91 1.89
N GLN A 28 -2.84 -8.50 1.42
CA GLN A 28 -1.95 -7.86 0.43
C GLN A 28 -2.68 -7.53 -0.86
N PHE A 29 -3.46 -8.48 -1.40
CA PHE A 29 -4.36 -8.22 -2.52
C PHE A 29 -5.80 -8.38 -2.05
N ASP A 30 -6.64 -7.39 -2.31
CA ASP A 30 -8.09 -7.49 -2.07
C ASP A 30 -8.89 -6.78 -3.17
N ILE A 31 -10.15 -7.15 -3.29
CA ILE A 31 -11.10 -6.53 -4.21
C ILE A 31 -12.09 -5.72 -3.38
N VAL A 32 -12.31 -4.47 -3.76
CA VAL A 32 -13.15 -3.51 -3.02
C VAL A 32 -14.11 -2.78 -3.96
N SER A 33 -15.16 -2.17 -3.41
CA SER A 33 -16.18 -1.47 -4.20
C SER A 33 -15.93 0.04 -4.32
N ASP A 34 -15.44 0.70 -3.27
CA ASP A 34 -15.27 2.17 -3.26
C ASP A 34 -13.99 2.62 -3.98
N TYR A 35 -14.14 3.15 -5.19
CA TYR A 35 -13.09 3.78 -5.99
C TYR A 35 -13.24 5.32 -6.08
N SER A 36 -14.07 5.94 -5.23
CA SER A 36 -14.49 7.34 -5.37
C SER A 36 -13.34 8.36 -5.32
N ASP A 37 -12.26 8.04 -4.62
CA ASP A 37 -11.06 8.88 -4.50
C ASP A 37 -9.92 8.42 -5.44
N HIS A 38 -10.18 7.49 -6.36
CA HIS A 38 -9.20 7.05 -7.34
C HIS A 38 -8.96 8.12 -8.40
N TYR A 39 -7.69 8.40 -8.71
CA TYR A 39 -7.31 9.47 -9.65
C TYR A 39 -7.97 9.30 -11.03
N PHE A 40 -8.08 8.06 -11.49
CA PHE A 40 -8.70 7.71 -12.79
C PHE A 40 -10.22 7.43 -12.72
N ALA A 41 -10.89 7.70 -11.60
CA ALA A 41 -12.32 7.42 -11.43
C ALA A 41 -13.17 8.14 -12.49
N SER A 42 -12.87 9.41 -12.77
CA SER A 42 -13.63 10.26 -13.70
C SER A 42 -13.25 10.08 -15.17
N LEU A 43 -12.13 9.41 -15.49
CA LEU A 43 -11.60 9.31 -16.86
C LEU A 43 -12.40 8.37 -17.79
N ASN A 44 -13.46 7.74 -17.29
CA ASN A 44 -14.43 6.96 -18.09
C ASN A 44 -15.68 7.74 -18.52
N LEU A 45 -15.74 9.06 -18.27
CA LEU A 45 -16.79 9.94 -18.79
C LEU A 45 -16.48 10.32 -20.24
N GLY A 46 -17.24 9.79 -21.21
CA GLY A 46 -17.20 10.31 -22.58
C GLY A 46 -17.64 11.78 -22.63
N PHE A 47 -17.37 12.46 -23.76
CA PHE A 47 -17.72 13.87 -24.02
C PHE A 47 -19.21 14.24 -23.79
N PHE A 48 -20.09 13.27 -23.58
CA PHE A 48 -21.53 13.46 -23.31
C PHE A 48 -22.02 12.77 -22.02
N GLY A 49 -21.13 12.47 -21.06
CA GLY A 49 -21.52 11.89 -19.76
C GLY A 49 -21.95 10.42 -19.81
N LYS A 50 -21.88 9.74 -20.97
CA LYS A 50 -22.05 8.29 -21.04
C LYS A 50 -20.79 7.60 -20.51
N LYS A 51 -20.96 6.73 -19.50
CA LYS A 51 -19.91 5.78 -19.05
C LYS A 51 -19.46 4.97 -20.27
N LYS A 52 -18.16 4.94 -20.54
CA LYS A 52 -17.60 4.01 -21.53
C LYS A 52 -17.57 2.64 -20.86
N ASP A 53 -18.38 1.69 -21.35
CA ASP A 53 -18.44 0.31 -20.82
C ASP A 53 -17.22 -0.53 -21.22
N CYS A 54 -16.01 0.04 -21.15
CA CYS A 54 -14.82 -0.50 -21.82
C CYS A 54 -14.35 -1.87 -21.32
N PHE A 55 -14.96 -2.44 -20.27
CA PHE A 55 -14.50 -3.68 -19.65
C PHE A 55 -15.63 -4.59 -19.13
N THR A 56 -16.88 -4.38 -19.56
CA THR A 56 -18.04 -5.16 -19.11
C THR A 56 -18.22 -6.50 -19.85
N ASN A 57 -17.54 -6.70 -20.99
CA ASN A 57 -17.65 -7.93 -21.76
C ASN A 57 -16.67 -9.01 -21.27
N ALA A 58 -17.21 -10.06 -20.63
CA ALA A 58 -16.50 -11.25 -20.17
C ALA A 58 -15.64 -11.95 -21.26
N ASN A 59 -16.00 -11.80 -22.53
CA ASN A 59 -15.29 -12.39 -23.67
C ASN A 59 -14.15 -11.51 -24.20
N SER A 60 -13.96 -10.31 -23.64
CA SER A 60 -12.86 -9.41 -24.03
C SER A 60 -11.50 -10.03 -23.68
N GLY A 61 -10.60 -10.11 -24.67
CA GLY A 61 -9.20 -10.51 -24.44
C GLY A 61 -8.49 -9.62 -23.42
N VAL A 62 -8.88 -8.34 -23.36
CA VAL A 62 -8.36 -7.37 -22.40
C VAL A 62 -8.74 -7.75 -20.98
N LEU A 63 -10.01 -8.08 -20.74
CA LEU A 63 -10.48 -8.48 -19.42
C LEU A 63 -9.81 -9.78 -18.97
N LYS A 64 -9.70 -10.77 -19.87
CA LYS A 64 -8.97 -12.02 -19.58
C LYS A 64 -7.53 -11.73 -19.17
N LYS A 65 -6.86 -10.78 -19.82
CA LYS A 65 -5.50 -10.36 -19.46
C LYS A 65 -5.47 -9.66 -18.10
N ILE A 66 -6.41 -8.76 -17.79
CA ILE A 66 -6.53 -8.12 -16.46
C ILE A 66 -6.74 -9.16 -15.35
N MET A 67 -7.61 -10.16 -15.57
CA MET A 67 -7.81 -11.24 -14.62
C MET A 67 -6.54 -12.08 -14.39
N GLN A 68 -5.70 -12.26 -15.43
CA GLN A 68 -4.38 -12.87 -15.27
C GLN A 68 -3.46 -12.00 -14.40
N GLU A 69 -3.46 -10.67 -14.59
CA GLU A 69 -2.70 -9.76 -13.74
C GLU A 69 -3.15 -9.85 -12.28
N TRP A 70 -4.46 -9.90 -12.00
CA TRP A 70 -4.99 -10.07 -10.64
C TRP A 70 -4.55 -11.39 -10.00
N LYS A 71 -4.53 -12.48 -10.79
CA LYS A 71 -4.01 -13.78 -10.32
C LYS A 71 -2.53 -13.71 -9.97
N ILE A 72 -1.72 -13.02 -10.77
CA ILE A 72 -0.29 -12.81 -10.48
C ILE A 72 -0.12 -12.01 -9.19
N LEU A 73 -0.84 -10.89 -9.07
CA LEU A 73 -0.78 -10.03 -7.88
C LEU A 73 -1.20 -10.77 -6.61
N LYS A 74 -2.30 -11.52 -6.65
CA LYS A 74 -2.79 -12.28 -5.49
C LYS A 74 -1.77 -13.28 -4.94
N ASN A 75 -0.92 -13.85 -5.81
CA ASN A 75 -0.05 -14.97 -5.45
C ASN A 75 1.43 -14.60 -5.34
N SER A 76 1.85 -13.40 -5.77
CA SER A 76 3.28 -13.11 -5.98
C SER A 76 3.69 -11.68 -5.62
N LEU A 77 2.84 -10.95 -4.88
CA LEU A 77 3.22 -9.64 -4.33
C LEU A 77 4.33 -9.79 -3.28
N PRO A 78 5.38 -8.96 -3.32
CA PRO A 78 6.31 -8.84 -2.20
C PRO A 78 5.60 -8.43 -0.92
N GLU A 79 6.13 -8.83 0.24
CA GLU A 79 5.56 -8.56 1.58
C GLU A 79 5.23 -7.08 1.85
N THR A 80 5.96 -6.17 1.19
CA THR A 80 5.88 -4.72 1.37
C THR A 80 5.02 -4.01 0.33
N ILE A 81 4.29 -4.75 -0.51
CA ILE A 81 3.39 -4.19 -1.53
C ILE A 81 1.97 -4.71 -1.32
N TYR A 82 1.01 -3.78 -1.29
CA TYR A 82 -0.40 -4.06 -1.11
C TYR A 82 -1.19 -3.43 -2.25
N VAL A 83 -2.22 -4.12 -2.74
CA VAL A 83 -3.00 -3.74 -3.91
C VAL A 83 -4.49 -3.90 -3.64
N ARG A 84 -5.26 -2.95 -4.13
CA ARG A 84 -6.72 -2.98 -4.20
C ARG A 84 -7.16 -2.93 -5.65
N ALA A 85 -7.98 -3.91 -6.03
CA ALA A 85 -8.71 -3.93 -7.28
C ALA A 85 -10.17 -3.55 -7.05
N TYR A 86 -10.87 -3.14 -8.10
CA TYR A 86 -12.22 -2.59 -7.98
C TYR A 86 -13.26 -3.42 -8.75
N GLU A 87 -14.33 -3.83 -8.08
CA GLU A 87 -15.38 -4.70 -8.66
C GLU A 87 -16.05 -4.04 -9.88
N GLU A 88 -16.46 -2.78 -9.73
CA GLU A 88 -17.17 -2.04 -10.77
C GLU A 88 -16.24 -1.43 -11.84
N ARG A 89 -14.95 -1.34 -11.53
CA ARG A 89 -13.92 -0.69 -12.35
C ARG A 89 -12.69 -1.58 -12.43
N MET A 90 -12.86 -2.72 -13.10
CA MET A 90 -11.80 -3.73 -13.23
C MET A 90 -10.54 -3.21 -13.94
N ASP A 91 -10.67 -2.10 -14.69
CA ASP A 91 -9.55 -1.39 -15.30
C ASP A 91 -8.69 -0.60 -14.31
N LEU A 92 -9.13 -0.43 -13.07
CA LEU A 92 -8.43 0.35 -12.04
C LEU A 92 -7.75 -0.55 -11.02
N LEU A 93 -6.59 -0.10 -10.54
CA LEU A 93 -5.86 -0.69 -9.43
C LEU A 93 -5.23 0.41 -8.59
N ARG A 94 -5.29 0.29 -7.27
CA ARG A 94 -4.48 1.10 -6.35
C ARG A 94 -3.44 0.22 -5.68
N ALA A 95 -2.19 0.65 -5.67
CA ALA A 95 -1.11 -0.01 -4.94
C ALA A 95 -0.51 0.93 -3.90
N VAL A 96 -0.06 0.36 -2.78
CA VAL A 96 0.85 1.03 -1.84
C VAL A 96 2.13 0.20 -1.73
N ILE A 97 3.26 0.90 -1.79
CA ILE A 97 4.59 0.34 -1.56
C ILE A 97 5.09 0.90 -0.24
N VAL A 98 5.46 0.02 0.69
CA VAL A 98 6.16 0.42 1.92
C VAL A 98 7.63 0.66 1.56
N GLY A 99 8.16 1.83 1.93
CA GLY A 99 9.55 2.17 1.70
C GLY A 99 10.50 1.23 2.43
N ALA A 100 11.53 0.78 1.72
CA ALA A 100 12.44 -0.24 2.24
C ALA A 100 13.44 0.34 3.26
N ALA A 101 13.84 -0.50 4.22
CA ALA A 101 14.89 -0.18 5.18
C ALA A 101 16.20 0.21 4.47
N GLY A 102 16.90 1.20 5.04
CA GLY A 102 18.15 1.72 4.48
C GLY A 102 17.99 2.67 3.29
N THR A 103 16.77 2.95 2.86
CA THR A 103 16.47 4.00 1.86
C THR A 103 16.04 5.29 2.56
N PRO A 104 16.09 6.47 1.92
CA PRO A 104 15.49 7.68 2.49
C PRO A 104 13.95 7.60 2.58
N TYR A 105 13.36 6.52 2.09
CA TYR A 105 11.92 6.27 2.03
C TYR A 105 11.43 5.36 3.15
N ASP A 106 12.33 4.86 4.01
CA ASP A 106 12.06 3.89 5.07
C ASP A 106 10.80 4.22 5.89
N ASP A 107 9.97 3.19 6.10
CA ASP A 107 8.65 3.25 6.74
C ASP A 107 7.62 4.21 6.10
N GLY A 108 7.96 4.88 5.00
CA GLY A 108 7.04 5.69 4.20
C GLY A 108 6.05 4.81 3.44
N LEU A 109 4.86 5.36 3.15
CA LEU A 109 3.83 4.69 2.36
C LEU A 109 3.64 5.44 1.04
N PHE A 110 3.89 4.78 -0.09
CA PHE A 110 3.85 5.39 -1.42
C PHE A 110 2.70 4.82 -2.23
N PHE A 111 1.65 5.63 -2.42
CA PHE A 111 0.43 5.23 -3.12
C PHE A 111 0.50 5.54 -4.61
N PHE A 112 0.04 4.58 -5.40
CA PHE A 112 -0.04 4.66 -6.85
C PHE A 112 -1.41 4.20 -7.34
N ASP A 113 -2.03 5.00 -8.18
CA ASP A 113 -3.24 4.64 -8.92
C ASP A 113 -2.85 4.23 -10.33
N PHE A 114 -3.45 3.16 -10.83
CA PHE A 114 -3.23 2.63 -12.16
C PHE A 114 -4.54 2.49 -12.92
N ALA A 115 -4.48 2.70 -14.24
CA ALA A 115 -5.60 2.45 -15.14
C ALA A 115 -5.12 1.69 -16.39
N PHE A 116 -5.66 0.49 -16.58
CA PHE A 116 -5.44 -0.30 -17.80
C PHE A 116 -6.14 0.36 -18.99
N PRO A 117 -5.46 0.57 -20.12
CA PRO A 117 -6.08 1.16 -21.29
C PRO A 117 -7.01 0.15 -22.01
N PRO A 118 -7.94 0.63 -22.85
CA PRO A 118 -8.85 -0.25 -23.61
C PRO A 118 -8.17 -1.23 -24.57
N ASP A 119 -6.91 -1.00 -24.93
CA ASP A 119 -6.10 -1.86 -25.80
C ASP A 119 -5.07 -2.71 -25.03
N TYR A 120 -5.16 -2.78 -23.70
CA TYR A 120 -4.25 -3.57 -22.87
C TYR A 120 -4.26 -5.07 -23.29
N PRO A 121 -3.10 -5.74 -23.41
CA PRO A 121 -1.76 -5.32 -23.02
C PRO A 121 -0.93 -4.66 -24.13
N ASN A 122 -1.51 -4.22 -25.25
CA ASN A 122 -0.72 -3.58 -26.31
C ASN A 122 -0.07 -2.27 -25.84
N SER A 123 -0.79 -1.50 -25.04
CA SER A 123 -0.27 -0.33 -24.33
C SER A 123 -0.11 -0.61 -22.82
N PRO A 124 0.90 -0.01 -22.15
CA PRO A 124 1.06 -0.14 -20.70
C PRO A 124 -0.08 0.53 -19.93
N PRO A 125 -0.29 0.16 -18.65
CA PRO A 125 -1.20 0.90 -17.77
C PRO A 125 -0.73 2.34 -17.59
N LYS A 126 -1.68 3.27 -17.42
CA LYS A 126 -1.37 4.61 -16.90
C LYS A 126 -1.09 4.50 -15.41
N ALA A 127 -0.20 5.35 -14.90
CA ALA A 127 0.14 5.42 -13.48
C ALA A 127 0.05 6.86 -12.98
N TYR A 128 -0.37 7.01 -11.73
CA TYR A 128 -0.39 8.28 -11.00
C TYR A 128 0.13 8.06 -9.59
N TYR A 129 1.09 8.87 -9.15
CA TYR A 129 1.64 8.85 -7.80
C TYR A 129 0.95 9.90 -6.92
N HIS A 130 0.50 9.51 -5.74
CA HIS A 130 -0.07 10.43 -4.75
C HIS A 130 1.03 11.26 -4.07
N SER A 131 1.48 12.30 -4.76
CA SER A 131 2.64 13.13 -4.38
C SER A 131 2.40 14.05 -3.19
N HIS A 132 1.14 14.41 -2.93
CA HIS A 132 0.75 15.48 -2.02
C HIS A 132 1.46 16.82 -2.32
N GLY A 133 1.80 17.06 -3.59
CA GLY A 133 2.52 18.25 -4.04
C GLY A 133 4.05 18.19 -3.89
N TYR A 134 4.61 17.06 -3.44
CA TYR A 134 6.05 16.92 -3.23
C TYR A 134 6.74 16.14 -4.36
N HIS A 135 7.85 16.68 -4.87
CA HIS A 135 8.73 16.00 -5.83
C HIS A 135 9.75 15.13 -5.06
N LEU A 136 9.43 13.86 -4.86
CA LEU A 136 10.14 12.96 -3.93
C LEU A 136 11.27 12.14 -4.58
N ASN A 137 11.32 12.11 -5.91
CA ASN A 137 12.31 11.37 -6.67
C ASN A 137 12.37 11.95 -8.08
N PRO A 138 13.50 11.90 -8.81
CA PRO A 138 13.53 12.33 -10.20
C PRO A 138 12.51 11.61 -11.09
N ASN A 139 12.05 10.43 -10.67
CA ASN A 139 11.01 9.66 -11.34
C ASN A 139 9.59 9.85 -10.76
N LEU A 140 9.42 10.57 -9.65
CA LEU A 140 8.14 10.79 -8.95
C LEU A 140 7.89 12.28 -8.73
N TYR A 141 7.06 12.85 -9.59
CA TYR A 141 6.87 14.29 -9.70
C TYR A 141 5.82 14.81 -8.71
N GLY A 142 5.91 16.11 -8.39
CA GLY A 142 4.95 16.78 -7.50
C GLY A 142 3.53 16.87 -8.06
N ASP A 143 3.35 16.73 -9.37
CA ASP A 143 2.05 16.62 -10.05
C ASP A 143 1.52 15.18 -10.12
N GLY A 144 2.28 14.22 -9.61
CA GLY A 144 1.95 12.79 -9.61
C GLY A 144 2.42 12.02 -10.85
N LYS A 145 3.15 12.64 -11.77
CA LYS A 145 3.74 11.92 -12.90
C LYS A 145 4.78 10.89 -12.44
N VAL A 146 4.72 9.69 -13.03
CA VAL A 146 5.66 8.58 -12.80
C VAL A 146 6.48 8.33 -14.06
N CYS A 147 7.80 8.43 -13.96
CA CYS A 147 8.74 8.17 -15.05
C CYS A 147 9.37 6.77 -14.91
N LEU A 148 8.96 5.83 -15.76
CA LEU A 148 9.49 4.47 -15.82
C LEU A 148 9.47 3.96 -17.26
N SER A 149 10.54 3.31 -17.73
CA SER A 149 10.62 2.80 -19.10
C SER A 149 9.55 1.74 -19.38
N LEU A 150 9.24 0.89 -18.40
CA LEU A 150 8.14 -0.09 -18.45
C LEU A 150 6.76 0.55 -18.61
N LEU A 151 6.60 1.84 -18.29
CA LEU A 151 5.37 2.61 -18.50
C LEU A 151 5.44 3.47 -19.77
N ASN A 152 6.51 3.37 -20.55
CA ASN A 152 6.81 4.24 -21.70
C ASN A 152 6.83 5.75 -21.36
N THR A 153 7.01 6.11 -20.09
CA THR A 153 7.12 7.51 -19.64
C THR A 153 8.58 7.96 -19.44
N TRP A 154 9.53 7.07 -19.71
CA TRP A 154 10.96 7.34 -19.63
C TRP A 154 11.73 6.59 -20.72
N ASN A 155 12.90 7.12 -21.08
CA ASN A 155 13.79 6.46 -22.03
C ASN A 155 14.47 5.25 -21.36
N GLY A 156 14.64 4.17 -22.10
CA GLY A 156 15.33 2.97 -21.66
C GLY A 156 15.68 2.08 -22.83
N GLU A 157 16.53 1.08 -22.59
CA GLU A 157 16.81 0.01 -23.54
C GLU A 157 15.51 -0.67 -23.98
N LYS A 158 15.47 -1.22 -25.20
CA LYS A 158 14.23 -1.76 -25.79
C LYS A 158 13.64 -2.87 -24.91
N GLU A 159 14.49 -3.63 -24.26
CA GLU A 159 14.20 -4.74 -23.36
C GLU A 159 13.59 -4.26 -22.04
N ALA A 160 13.87 -3.02 -21.63
CA ALA A 160 13.33 -2.39 -20.42
C ALA A 160 12.01 -1.64 -20.67
N ARG A 161 11.50 -1.63 -21.91
CA ARG A 161 10.22 -1.02 -22.27
C ARG A 161 9.08 -2.03 -22.14
N TRP A 162 7.87 -1.52 -22.14
CA TRP A 162 6.66 -2.36 -22.12
C TRP A 162 6.65 -3.35 -23.29
N ASN A 163 6.46 -4.63 -22.98
CA ASN A 163 6.30 -5.71 -23.94
C ASN A 163 4.92 -6.36 -23.73
N PRO A 164 3.98 -6.26 -24.69
CA PRO A 164 2.62 -6.78 -24.53
C PRO A 164 2.52 -8.26 -24.17
N CYS A 165 3.52 -9.06 -24.57
CA CYS A 165 3.55 -10.50 -24.34
C CYS A 165 4.21 -10.90 -23.01
N LYS A 166 5.04 -10.04 -22.42
CA LYS A 166 5.89 -10.40 -21.27
C LYS A 166 5.71 -9.51 -20.05
N SER A 167 5.34 -8.25 -20.25
CA SER A 167 5.24 -7.27 -19.19
C SER A 167 3.98 -7.49 -18.34
N THR A 168 4.09 -7.22 -17.04
CA THR A 168 3.02 -7.37 -16.05
C THR A 168 2.96 -6.15 -15.14
N ILE A 169 1.82 -5.92 -14.48
CA ILE A 169 1.72 -4.87 -13.46
C ILE A 169 2.63 -5.17 -12.26
N LEU A 170 2.83 -6.44 -11.91
CA LEU A 170 3.77 -6.83 -10.85
C LEU A 170 5.19 -6.35 -11.16
N GLN A 171 5.66 -6.50 -12.42
CA GLN A 171 6.98 -6.00 -12.84
C GLN A 171 7.09 -4.47 -12.72
N VAL A 172 6.00 -3.73 -12.97
CA VAL A 172 5.97 -2.28 -12.73
C VAL A 172 6.13 -1.97 -11.25
N LEU A 173 5.38 -2.64 -10.37
CA LEU A 173 5.42 -2.42 -8.92
C LEU A 173 6.81 -2.72 -8.32
N VAL A 174 7.40 -3.87 -8.67
CA VAL A 174 8.75 -4.22 -8.20
C VAL A 174 9.83 -3.31 -8.79
N SER A 175 9.63 -2.78 -10.00
CA SER A 175 10.54 -1.79 -10.59
C SER A 175 10.44 -0.44 -9.88
N LEU A 176 9.23 0.00 -9.49
CA LEU A 176 9.08 1.20 -8.66
C LEU A 176 9.78 1.03 -7.30
N GLN A 177 9.62 -0.13 -6.66
CA GLN A 177 10.30 -0.42 -5.40
C GLN A 177 11.83 -0.45 -5.55
N GLY A 178 12.35 -1.22 -6.50
CA GLY A 178 13.79 -1.48 -6.61
C GLY A 178 14.58 -0.40 -7.35
N LEU A 179 14.01 0.22 -8.37
CA LEU A 179 14.72 1.20 -9.22
C LEU A 179 14.41 2.64 -8.83
N VAL A 180 13.21 2.94 -8.37
CA VAL A 180 12.80 4.31 -8.04
C VAL A 180 13.01 4.60 -6.56
N LEU A 181 12.39 3.82 -5.68
CA LEU A 181 12.45 3.98 -4.22
C LEU A 181 13.70 3.33 -3.60
N ASN A 182 14.87 3.57 -4.20
CA ASN A 182 16.12 2.92 -3.83
C ASN A 182 16.95 3.68 -2.77
N GLU A 183 18.11 3.12 -2.38
CA GLU A 183 19.02 3.67 -1.36
C GLU A 183 19.60 5.05 -1.73
N LYS A 184 19.83 5.32 -3.02
CA LYS A 184 20.58 6.48 -3.51
C LYS A 184 19.86 7.16 -4.69
N PRO A 185 18.64 7.71 -4.47
CA PRO A 185 17.79 8.27 -5.52
C PRO A 185 18.38 9.48 -6.25
N TYR A 186 19.41 10.13 -5.69
CA TYR A 186 20.18 11.17 -6.38
C TYR A 186 20.72 10.72 -7.75
N TYR A 187 21.05 9.43 -7.89
CA TYR A 187 21.61 8.86 -9.12
C TYR A 187 20.56 8.47 -10.16
N ASN A 188 19.26 8.58 -9.82
CA ASN A 188 18.17 8.34 -10.76
C ASN A 188 18.05 9.46 -11.80
N GLU A 189 18.59 10.64 -11.52
CA GLU A 189 18.61 11.77 -12.45
C GLU A 189 19.45 11.46 -13.71
N PRO A 190 18.98 11.80 -14.91
CA PRO A 190 19.80 11.85 -16.12
C PRO A 190 21.19 12.45 -15.90
N GLY A 191 22.20 11.78 -16.42
CA GLY A 191 23.58 12.25 -16.36
C GLY A 191 24.27 12.10 -15.00
N ARG A 192 23.56 11.67 -13.94
CA ARG A 192 24.16 11.49 -12.61
C ARG A 192 24.58 10.06 -12.30
N ARG A 193 24.21 9.08 -13.11
CA ARG A 193 24.48 7.64 -12.87
C ARG A 193 25.95 7.33 -12.52
N HIS A 194 26.90 8.04 -13.13
CA HIS A 194 28.35 7.85 -12.91
C HIS A 194 28.98 8.92 -11.99
N SER A 195 28.16 9.77 -11.36
CA SER A 195 28.65 10.79 -10.44
C SER A 195 29.28 10.15 -9.21
N GLN A 196 30.50 10.55 -8.89
CA GLN A 196 31.19 10.11 -7.68
C GLN A 196 30.85 10.97 -6.45
N ASN A 197 29.91 11.92 -6.57
CA ASN A 197 29.60 12.88 -5.52
C ASN A 197 28.72 12.28 -4.41
N LYS A 198 29.32 11.44 -3.58
CA LYS A 198 28.69 10.79 -2.43
C LYS A 198 28.15 11.79 -1.41
N LYS A 199 28.77 12.98 -1.28
CA LYS A 199 28.32 14.03 -0.36
C LYS A 199 26.98 14.61 -0.79
N LEU A 200 26.81 14.93 -2.08
CA LEU A 200 25.54 15.38 -2.63
C LEU A 200 24.46 14.30 -2.53
N SER A 201 24.80 13.03 -2.82
CA SER A 201 23.86 11.92 -2.66
C SER A 201 23.35 11.81 -1.21
N LYS A 202 24.23 11.90 -0.20
CA LYS A 202 23.82 11.90 1.21
C LYS A 202 22.92 13.09 1.56
N ARG A 203 23.25 14.29 1.08
CA ARG A 203 22.42 15.49 1.29
C ARG A 203 21.04 15.33 0.65
N TYR A 204 20.98 14.76 -0.54
CA TYR A 204 19.74 14.46 -1.25
C TYR A 204 18.89 13.48 -0.45
N ASN A 205 19.47 12.38 0.07
CA ASN A 205 18.77 11.43 0.92
C ASN A 205 18.15 12.09 2.16
N SER A 206 18.89 12.98 2.84
CA SER A 206 18.33 13.71 3.99
C SER A 206 17.14 14.57 3.61
N MET A 207 17.16 15.20 2.42
CA MET A 207 16.00 15.97 1.96
C MET A 207 14.81 15.07 1.61
N MET A 208 15.05 13.95 0.92
CA MET A 208 13.99 13.01 0.56
C MET A 208 13.34 12.38 1.78
N PHE A 209 14.12 12.09 2.83
CA PHE A 209 13.58 11.64 4.12
C PHE A 209 12.63 12.67 4.74
N LEU A 210 13.01 13.96 4.76
CA LEU A 210 12.13 15.01 5.29
C LEU A 210 10.85 15.19 4.47
N LEU A 211 10.93 15.08 3.14
CA LEU A 211 9.75 15.08 2.28
C LEU A 211 8.88 13.84 2.51
N SER A 212 9.49 12.66 2.70
CA SER A 212 8.78 11.43 3.07
C SER A 212 7.98 11.64 4.36
N CYS A 213 8.58 12.23 5.38
CA CYS A 213 7.87 12.59 6.63
C CYS A 213 6.69 13.54 6.40
N ARG A 214 6.80 14.50 5.46
CA ARG A 214 5.66 15.37 5.09
C ARG A 214 4.54 14.59 4.40
N THR A 215 4.88 13.62 3.54
CA THR A 215 3.87 12.74 2.93
C THR A 215 3.19 11.84 3.97
N MET A 216 3.92 11.33 4.97
CA MET A 216 3.33 10.57 6.09
C MET A 216 2.28 11.41 6.85
N LEU A 217 2.59 12.69 7.13
CA LEU A 217 1.63 13.62 7.73
C LEU A 217 0.38 13.84 6.86
N ALA A 218 0.54 13.93 5.54
CA ALA A 218 -0.60 14.06 4.64
C ALA A 218 -1.49 12.80 4.68
N LEU A 219 -0.89 11.61 4.64
CA LEU A 219 -1.60 10.34 4.72
C LEU A 219 -2.32 10.13 6.06
N LEU A 220 -1.72 10.54 7.18
CA LEU A 220 -2.38 10.48 8.49
C LEU A 220 -3.60 11.42 8.60
N ARG A 221 -3.61 12.52 7.82
CA ARG A 221 -4.74 13.47 7.79
C ARG A 221 -5.85 12.98 6.87
N LYS A 222 -5.49 12.41 5.71
CA LYS A 222 -6.43 11.94 4.69
C LYS A 222 -5.90 10.65 4.06
N PRO A 223 -6.10 9.50 4.72
CA PRO A 223 -5.70 8.22 4.14
C PRO A 223 -6.55 7.92 2.89
N PRO A 224 -5.98 7.26 1.86
CA PRO A 224 -6.75 6.81 0.71
C PRO A 224 -7.83 5.78 1.10
N ARG A 225 -8.97 5.78 0.40
CA ARG A 225 -10.05 4.83 0.61
C ARG A 225 -9.56 3.38 0.50
N SER A 226 -10.13 2.52 1.33
CA SER A 226 -9.77 1.09 1.47
C SER A 226 -8.39 0.82 2.05
N PHE A 227 -7.69 1.86 2.51
CA PHE A 227 -6.39 1.79 3.17
C PHE A 227 -6.35 2.54 4.50
N GLU A 228 -7.47 3.08 4.98
CA GLU A 228 -7.53 3.85 6.23
C GLU A 228 -6.98 3.05 7.41
N GLY A 229 -7.50 1.83 7.63
CA GLY A 229 -7.02 0.94 8.68
C GLY A 229 -5.53 0.62 8.56
N PHE A 230 -5.06 0.31 7.34
CA PHE A 230 -3.65 -0.01 7.07
C PHE A 230 -2.72 1.18 7.36
N VAL A 231 -3.06 2.38 6.90
CA VAL A 231 -2.26 3.59 7.16
C VAL A 231 -2.18 3.87 8.66
N HIS A 232 -3.31 3.80 9.36
CA HIS A 232 -3.37 4.04 10.79
C HIS A 232 -2.55 2.99 11.57
N GLU A 233 -2.71 1.71 11.26
CA GLU A 233 -1.99 0.63 11.94
C GLU A 233 -0.49 0.64 11.66
N HIS A 234 -0.09 0.83 10.40
CA HIS A 234 1.31 0.92 10.00
C HIS A 234 2.01 2.05 10.78
N PHE A 235 1.48 3.27 10.72
CA PHE A 235 2.12 4.39 11.41
C PHE A 235 2.02 4.31 12.93
N CYS A 236 0.98 3.66 13.48
CA CYS A 236 0.92 3.39 14.93
C CYS A 236 2.07 2.46 15.35
N THR A 237 2.32 1.40 14.59
CA THR A 237 3.35 0.41 14.89
C THR A 237 4.77 0.95 14.63
N ARG A 238 4.92 1.80 13.61
CA ARG A 238 6.22 2.31 13.15
C ARG A 238 6.61 3.68 13.74
N ALA A 239 5.71 4.36 14.45
CA ALA A 239 5.91 5.73 14.98
C ALA A 239 7.25 5.92 15.69
N ASN A 240 7.60 5.03 16.64
CA ASN A 240 8.83 5.15 17.41
C ASN A 240 10.08 5.03 16.54
N PHE A 241 10.09 4.12 15.57
CA PHE A 241 11.21 3.94 14.64
C PHE A 241 11.38 5.15 13.74
N ILE A 242 10.28 5.69 13.20
CA ILE A 242 10.29 6.90 12.36
C ILE A 242 10.81 8.11 13.14
N LEU A 243 10.35 8.33 14.37
CA LEU A 243 10.81 9.46 15.19
C LEU A 243 12.30 9.34 15.58
N GLN A 244 12.78 8.13 15.84
CA GLN A 244 14.21 7.87 16.08
C GLN A 244 15.04 8.15 14.82
N ALA A 245 14.60 7.67 13.66
CA ALA A 245 15.24 7.94 12.38
C ALA A 245 15.28 9.46 12.07
N PHE A 246 14.21 10.19 12.41
CA PHE A 246 14.16 11.64 12.25
C PHE A 246 15.23 12.34 13.09
N LYS A 247 15.35 11.97 14.38
CA LYS A 247 16.39 12.51 15.28
C LYS A 247 17.80 12.20 14.77
N ALA A 248 18.04 10.99 14.27
CA ALA A 248 19.33 10.64 13.69
C ALA A 248 19.66 11.49 12.45
N ASN A 249 18.66 11.74 11.58
CA ASN A 249 18.85 12.53 10.36
C ASN A 249 19.16 14.02 10.65
N THR A 250 18.53 14.61 11.67
CA THR A 250 18.77 16.01 12.05
C THR A 250 20.16 16.22 12.64
N VAL A 251 20.65 15.29 13.47
CA VAL A 251 22.01 15.33 14.04
C VAL A 251 23.07 15.21 12.96
N CYS A 252 22.93 14.26 12.03
CA CYS A 252 23.88 14.13 10.91
C CYS A 252 23.90 15.37 10.02
N SER A 253 22.75 16.02 9.80
CA SER A 253 22.67 17.23 8.97
C SER A 253 23.43 18.43 9.56
N ALA A 254 23.54 18.54 10.88
CA ALA A 254 24.24 19.65 11.55
C ALA A 254 25.77 19.56 11.41
N ALA A 255 26.31 18.36 11.19
CA ALA A 255 27.75 18.14 10.99
C ALA A 255 28.26 18.53 9.58
N PHE A 256 27.37 18.71 8.60
CA PHE A 256 27.72 19.09 7.23
C PHE A 256 27.55 20.60 7.03
N GLY A 257 28.53 21.38 7.51
CA GLY A 257 28.56 22.85 7.44
C GLY A 257 28.36 23.44 6.03
N HIS A 258 28.02 24.74 6.02
CA HIS A 258 27.72 25.57 4.85
C HIS A 258 28.89 25.59 3.84
N HIS A 259 28.70 24.95 2.69
CA HIS A 259 29.49 25.22 1.49
C HIS A 259 28.55 25.42 0.31
N GLN A 260 28.78 26.52 -0.40
CA GLN A 260 27.91 27.07 -1.43
C GLN A 260 28.44 26.59 -2.79
N ASP A 261 28.02 25.38 -3.18
CA ASP A 261 28.34 24.86 -4.51
C ASP A 261 27.25 25.32 -5.49
N ASN A 262 27.64 26.20 -6.42
CA ASN A 262 26.82 26.63 -7.55
C ASN A 262 26.65 25.45 -8.53
N VAL A 263 25.61 24.63 -8.32
CA VAL A 263 25.16 23.63 -9.29
C VAL A 263 23.69 23.88 -9.63
N SER A 264 23.44 23.93 -10.92
CA SER A 264 22.30 24.53 -11.61
C SER A 264 20.91 23.98 -11.27
N HIS A 265 20.02 24.93 -10.95
CA HIS A 265 18.66 25.13 -11.48
C HIS A 265 17.50 24.12 -11.26
N PHE A 266 17.67 23.04 -10.48
CA PHE A 266 16.53 22.24 -9.98
C PHE A 266 16.50 22.04 -8.45
N PHE A 267 17.44 22.67 -7.72
CA PHE A 267 17.48 22.67 -6.25
C PHE A 267 16.90 23.97 -5.69
N PHE A 268 15.60 24.21 -5.86
CA PHE A 268 14.92 25.24 -5.09
C PHE A 268 14.48 24.65 -3.73
N GLU A 269 15.43 24.55 -2.80
CA GLU A 269 15.26 24.95 -1.40
C GLU A 269 16.60 24.74 -0.70
N GLY A 270 17.26 25.88 -0.45
CA GLY A 270 18.38 25.94 0.48
C GLY A 270 18.00 25.30 1.81
N SER A 271 18.99 24.71 2.46
CA SER A 271 19.00 24.25 3.85
C SER A 271 17.66 24.50 4.58
N VAL A 272 16.75 23.51 4.58
CA VAL A 272 15.52 23.56 5.39
C VAL A 272 15.91 24.04 6.77
N LYS A 273 15.47 25.25 7.13
CA LYS A 273 15.98 25.95 8.33
C LYS A 273 15.77 25.03 9.53
N LEU A 274 16.68 25.02 10.50
CA LEU A 274 16.58 24.16 11.69
C LEU A 274 15.19 24.26 12.34
N HIS A 275 14.64 25.48 12.42
CA HIS A 275 13.27 25.74 12.89
C HIS A 275 12.19 24.97 12.12
N GLN A 276 12.28 24.87 10.79
CA GLN A 276 11.33 24.10 9.96
C GLN A 276 11.45 22.59 10.23
N LYS A 277 12.66 22.07 10.48
CA LYS A 277 12.85 20.65 10.86
C LYS A 277 12.26 20.36 12.24
N THR A 278 12.48 21.24 13.22
CA THR A 278 11.89 21.12 14.55
C THR A 278 10.36 21.17 14.49
N LYS A 279 9.79 22.09 13.71
CA LYS A 279 8.35 22.17 13.50
C LYS A 279 7.80 20.86 12.90
N LEU A 280 8.45 20.33 11.86
CA LEU A 280 8.05 19.08 11.22
C LEU A 280 8.09 17.89 12.20
N TYR A 281 9.13 17.80 13.02
CA TYR A 281 9.23 16.76 14.04
C TYR A 281 8.05 16.81 15.02
N LEU A 282 7.73 18.00 15.55
CA LEU A 282 6.62 18.18 16.49
C LEU A 282 5.26 17.88 15.85
N GLU A 283 5.07 18.26 14.58
CA GLU A 283 3.85 17.89 13.86
C GLU A 283 3.70 16.38 13.71
N LEU A 284 4.80 15.69 13.39
CA LEU A 284 4.83 14.24 13.20
C LEU A 284 4.58 13.49 14.52
N GLU A 285 5.24 13.90 15.60
CA GLU A 285 5.06 13.34 16.94
C GLU A 285 3.61 13.49 17.44
N ASN A 286 3.02 14.68 17.24
CA ASN A 286 1.62 14.93 17.57
C ASN A 286 0.67 14.08 16.72
N ALA A 287 0.94 13.95 15.42
CA ALA A 287 0.12 13.15 14.52
C ALA A 287 0.16 11.66 14.89
N PHE A 288 1.34 11.11 15.18
CA PHE A 288 1.49 9.73 15.65
C PHE A 288 0.80 9.50 17.00
N THR A 289 0.94 10.43 17.95
CA THR A 289 0.27 10.31 19.26
C THR A 289 -1.25 10.24 19.10
N LYS A 290 -1.82 11.13 18.28
CA LYS A 290 -3.27 11.12 17.97
C LYS A 290 -3.68 9.82 17.27
N ASN A 291 -2.88 9.37 16.31
CA ASN A 291 -3.12 8.12 15.59
C ASN A 291 -3.17 6.91 16.54
N THR A 292 -2.16 6.76 17.41
CA THR A 292 -2.09 5.68 18.39
C THR A 292 -3.28 5.71 19.35
N ALA A 293 -3.68 6.89 19.83
CA ALA A 293 -4.87 7.03 20.66
C ALA A 293 -6.15 6.59 19.94
N SER A 294 -6.31 6.95 18.67
CA SER A 294 -7.44 6.53 17.84
C SER A 294 -7.49 5.01 17.62
N VAL A 295 -6.36 4.39 17.27
CA VAL A 295 -6.25 2.93 17.08
C VAL A 295 -6.52 2.18 18.38
N THR A 296 -6.00 2.69 19.50
CA THR A 296 -6.21 2.11 20.84
C THR A 296 -7.68 2.20 21.25
N LYS A 297 -8.34 3.33 21.02
CA LYS A 297 -9.78 3.49 21.29
C LYS A 297 -10.63 2.51 20.48
N LEU A 298 -10.30 2.33 19.20
CA LEU A 298 -10.98 1.35 18.32
C LEU A 298 -10.80 -0.09 18.85
N ALA A 299 -9.59 -0.45 19.28
CA ALA A 299 -9.32 -1.76 19.87
C ALA A 299 -10.17 -2.01 21.12
N PHE A 300 -10.21 -1.06 22.05
CA PHE A 300 -11.04 -1.19 23.26
C PHE A 300 -12.54 -1.30 22.95
N THR A 301 -13.04 -0.61 21.92
CA THR A 301 -14.46 -0.73 21.52
C THR A 301 -14.80 -2.05 20.86
N ASP A 302 -13.83 -2.69 20.21
CA ASP A 302 -14.02 -3.99 19.56
C ASP A 302 -13.89 -5.14 20.58
N ASP A 303 -12.94 -5.03 21.50
CA ASP A 303 -12.80 -5.98 22.62
C ASP A 303 -14.02 -5.91 23.54
N THR A 304 -14.57 -4.73 23.84
CA THR A 304 -15.81 -4.62 24.63
C THR A 304 -17.05 -5.11 23.87
N LYS A 305 -17.09 -5.00 22.54
CA LYS A 305 -18.16 -5.62 21.73
C LYS A 305 -18.02 -7.14 21.70
N ASN A 306 -16.82 -7.67 21.58
CA ASN A 306 -16.55 -9.10 21.60
C ASN A 306 -16.78 -9.69 23.01
N GLU A 307 -16.39 -8.98 24.07
CA GLU A 307 -16.71 -9.34 25.46
C GLU A 307 -18.21 -9.22 25.74
N ALA A 308 -18.91 -8.22 25.21
CA ALA A 308 -20.37 -8.14 25.30
C ALA A 308 -21.05 -9.25 24.48
N LEU A 309 -20.50 -9.66 23.35
CA LEU A 309 -20.96 -10.82 22.57
C LEU A 309 -20.73 -12.14 23.32
N VAL A 310 -19.61 -12.26 24.05
CA VAL A 310 -19.27 -13.41 24.89
C VAL A 310 -20.12 -13.43 26.17
N LEU A 311 -20.42 -12.28 26.76
CA LEU A 311 -21.33 -12.17 27.91
C LEU A 311 -22.78 -12.43 27.50
N HIS A 312 -23.22 -12.00 26.32
CA HIS A 312 -24.55 -12.35 25.78
C HIS A 312 -24.67 -13.81 25.33
N THR A 313 -23.57 -14.52 25.08
CA THR A 313 -23.57 -15.96 24.78
C THR A 313 -23.41 -16.85 26.03
N SER A 314 -23.25 -16.26 27.22
CA SER A 314 -23.18 -16.99 28.49
C SER A 314 -24.49 -17.07 29.29
N ASN A 315 -25.61 -16.55 28.75
CA ASN A 315 -26.91 -16.52 29.43
C ASN A 315 -28.07 -17.04 28.56
N ASN A 316 -27.86 -18.10 27.78
CA ASN A 316 -28.96 -18.87 27.18
C ASN A 316 -28.53 -20.33 26.89
N GLU A 317 -28.21 -21.06 27.95
CA GLU A 317 -28.45 -22.51 27.99
C GLU A 317 -29.94 -22.68 28.37
N GLY A 318 -30.80 -22.79 27.36
CA GLY A 318 -32.22 -23.01 27.58
C GLY A 318 -33.09 -22.58 26.40
N LEU A 319 -33.48 -23.57 25.59
CA LEU A 319 -34.60 -23.57 24.63
C LEU A 319 -34.37 -23.01 23.20
N TYR A 320 -34.66 -23.91 22.24
CA TYR A 320 -34.93 -23.72 20.81
C TYR A 320 -33.76 -23.52 19.83
N GLN A 321 -32.99 -24.59 19.62
CA GLN A 321 -32.43 -24.93 18.30
C GLN A 321 -33.59 -25.26 17.33
N SER A 322 -33.99 -24.30 16.49
CA SER A 322 -34.88 -24.56 15.35
C SER A 322 -34.86 -23.42 14.33
N LYS A 323 -34.32 -23.77 13.15
CA LYS A 323 -34.63 -23.26 11.80
C LYS A 323 -33.82 -22.06 11.27
N GLN A 324 -33.31 -22.32 10.05
CA GLN A 324 -32.72 -21.42 9.07
C GLN A 324 -31.27 -20.99 9.30
N ILE A 325 -30.32 -21.89 9.02
CA ILE A 325 -29.13 -21.69 8.16
C ILE A 325 -28.59 -23.10 7.85
N TRP A 326 -29.26 -23.82 6.96
CA TRP A 326 -28.78 -25.07 6.31
C TRP A 326 -29.33 -25.16 4.88
N GLY A 327 -29.49 -24.01 4.20
CA GLY A 327 -30.19 -23.92 2.92
C GLY A 327 -29.31 -23.92 1.67
N LEU A 328 -27.98 -23.76 1.76
CA LEU A 328 -27.15 -23.51 0.58
C LEU A 328 -25.81 -24.28 0.52
N ILE A 329 -25.54 -25.16 1.48
CA ILE A 329 -24.39 -26.09 1.44
C ILE A 329 -24.81 -27.51 1.00
N GLY A 330 -26.11 -27.75 0.82
CA GLY A 330 -26.68 -29.04 0.42
C GLY A 330 -26.74 -29.34 -1.09
N LEU A 331 -26.11 -28.53 -1.96
CA LEU A 331 -26.24 -28.71 -3.42
C LEU A 331 -24.93 -28.96 -4.19
N VAL A 332 -23.79 -29.12 -3.50
CA VAL A 332 -22.48 -29.37 -4.17
C VAL A 332 -21.85 -30.72 -3.79
N LEU A 333 -22.54 -31.56 -3.01
CA LEU A 333 -22.05 -32.91 -2.63
C LEU A 333 -22.95 -34.07 -3.10
N SER A 334 -23.79 -33.85 -4.11
CA SER A 334 -24.66 -34.90 -4.69
C SER A 334 -24.23 -35.43 -6.07
N ILE A 335 -22.99 -35.16 -6.53
CA ILE A 335 -22.52 -35.62 -7.86
C ILE A 335 -21.34 -36.60 -7.80
N VAL A 336 -20.74 -36.84 -6.63
CA VAL A 336 -19.62 -37.79 -6.52
C VAL A 336 -19.80 -38.65 -5.28
N CYS A 337 -20.57 -39.75 -5.42
CA CYS A 337 -20.49 -41.01 -4.66
C CYS A 337 -21.84 -41.77 -4.64
N LEU A 338 -22.36 -42.13 -5.80
CA LEU A 338 -23.24 -43.30 -5.99
C LEU A 338 -22.89 -43.86 -7.38
N PRO A 339 -22.05 -44.91 -7.46
CA PRO A 339 -22.61 -46.26 -7.42
C PRO A 339 -21.60 -47.29 -6.85
N LEU A 340 -21.62 -47.54 -5.54
CA LEU A 340 -20.96 -48.72 -4.95
C LEU A 340 -21.79 -49.42 -3.85
N LEU A 341 -23.05 -49.01 -3.68
CA LEU A 341 -24.00 -49.60 -2.72
C LEU A 341 -25.25 -50.16 -3.41
N PHE A 342 -25.10 -50.70 -4.62
CA PHE A 342 -26.15 -51.47 -5.30
C PHE A 342 -25.76 -52.93 -5.58
N SER A 343 -24.51 -53.33 -5.30
CA SER A 343 -24.07 -54.74 -5.45
C SER A 343 -24.10 -55.56 -4.16
N VAL A 344 -24.40 -54.98 -2.99
CA VAL A 344 -24.49 -55.73 -1.71
C VAL A 344 -25.93 -55.98 -1.28
N PHE A 345 -26.91 -55.35 -1.93
CA PHE A 345 -28.34 -55.53 -1.60
C PHE A 345 -29.07 -56.59 -2.44
N LEU A 346 -28.38 -57.21 -3.41
CA LEU A 346 -28.91 -58.28 -4.26
C LEU A 346 -28.43 -59.70 -3.88
N GLU A 347 -27.62 -59.84 -2.83
CA GLU A 347 -27.19 -61.14 -2.26
C GLU A 347 -27.82 -61.48 -0.89
N LEU A 348 -28.76 -60.65 -0.40
CA LEU A 348 -29.52 -60.94 0.83
C LEU A 348 -31.04 -60.99 0.64
N VAL A 349 -31.52 -60.87 -0.59
CA VAL A 349 -32.90 -61.20 -0.97
C VAL A 349 -32.84 -61.85 -2.37
N GLY A 350 -32.48 -63.13 -2.40
CA GLY A 350 -32.37 -63.95 -3.62
C GLY A 350 -31.47 -65.15 -3.42
#